data_AF-A0A968FZV9-F1
#
_entry.id   AF-A0A968FZV9-F1
#
_cell.length_a   1.000
_cell.length_b   1.000
_cell.length_c   1.000
_cell.angle_alpha   90.00
_cell.angle_beta   90.00
_cell.angle_gamma   90.00
#
_symmetry.space_group_name_H-M   'P 1'
#
loop_
_entity.id
_entity.type
_entity.pdbx_description
1 polymer ?
#
loop_
_entity_poly.entity_id
_entity_poly.type
_entity_poly.pdbx_seq_one_letter_code
_entity_poly.pdbx_strand_id
1 'polypeptide(L)'
;VSANIGGPIFRTPSAAADPVRIAQAAPRGHAKSTIASLILPLWCIVTGKRKFIALVSDTTEQAADFLEFIKAELDVNQRLRADFPEACGEGKIWKTGQAVTRNNVRLKCWGKRKAMRGARHGSVRPDLVVCDDLEGDENIDSPQQREKDREWFFKALMKIGSRRTVFIVVGTLLHYDSLLAQLLERPGWTSRKWQAVERWAESPLWEKWEALYTAKKEAQADGFFRK
;
A
#
# COMPACT_ATOMS: atom_id res chain seq x y z
N VAL A 1 14.56 -23.11 -5.01
CA VAL A 1 13.63 -22.73 -3.93
C VAL A 1 12.33 -22.28 -4.59
N SER A 2 11.27 -23.07 -4.48
CA SER A 2 10.02 -22.88 -5.23
C SER A 2 9.35 -21.56 -4.83
N ALA A 3 9.26 -20.63 -5.78
CA ALA A 3 8.50 -19.41 -5.60
C ALA A 3 7.01 -19.76 -5.60
N ASN A 4 6.34 -19.49 -4.48
CA ASN A 4 4.92 -19.77 -4.31
C ASN A 4 4.13 -18.68 -5.05
N ILE A 5 3.85 -18.90 -6.34
CA ILE A 5 3.22 -17.89 -7.24
C ILE A 5 1.68 -17.87 -7.09
N GLY A 6 1.04 -18.83 -6.39
CA GLY A 6 -0.41 -19.08 -6.49
C GLY A 6 -1.32 -18.71 -5.30
N GLY A 7 -0.95 -17.79 -4.40
CA GLY A 7 -1.82 -17.36 -3.29
C GLY A 7 -2.65 -16.10 -3.61
N PRO A 8 -3.87 -15.93 -3.06
CA PRO A 8 -4.61 -14.67 -3.20
C PRO A 8 -3.78 -13.50 -2.64
N ILE A 9 -3.72 -12.39 -3.40
CA ILE A 9 -2.91 -11.19 -3.08
C ILE A 9 -3.23 -10.66 -1.68
N PHE A 10 -4.49 -10.82 -1.25
CA PHE A 10 -4.95 -10.56 0.11
C PHE A 10 -5.78 -11.75 0.60
N ARG A 11 -5.34 -12.43 1.66
CA ARG A 11 -6.21 -13.33 2.41
C ARG A 11 -7.14 -12.49 3.28
N THR A 12 -8.45 -12.68 3.14
CA THR A 12 -9.40 -12.22 4.15
C THR A 12 -9.27 -13.12 5.37
N PRO A 13 -8.92 -12.61 6.57
CA PRO A 13 -8.79 -13.47 7.73
C PRO A 13 -10.17 -13.85 8.26
N SER A 14 -10.35 -15.14 8.56
CA SER A 14 -11.45 -15.65 9.39
C SER A 14 -11.38 -15.02 10.79
N ALA A 15 -12.54 -14.85 11.44
CA ALA A 15 -12.72 -14.16 12.71
C ALA A 15 -11.94 -14.75 13.92
N ALA A 16 -11.22 -15.87 13.73
CA ALA A 16 -10.52 -16.63 14.76
C ALA A 16 -8.97 -16.60 14.66
N ALA A 17 -8.36 -15.93 13.68
CA ALA A 17 -6.91 -16.04 13.42
C ALA A 17 -6.08 -14.86 13.99
N ASP A 18 -4.78 -15.13 14.18
CA ASP A 18 -3.71 -14.20 14.57
C ASP A 18 -3.75 -12.84 13.85
N PRO A 19 -3.15 -11.77 14.43
CA PRO A 19 -3.08 -10.47 13.78
C PRO A 19 -2.41 -10.58 12.40
N VAL A 20 -3.16 -10.30 11.34
CA VAL A 20 -2.64 -10.36 9.97
C VAL A 20 -1.81 -9.12 9.67
N ARG A 21 -0.54 -9.35 9.36
CA ARG A 21 0.43 -8.32 9.02
C ARG A 21 1.12 -8.73 7.73
N ILE A 22 0.97 -7.90 6.70
CA ILE A 22 1.47 -8.18 5.36
C ILE A 22 2.45 -7.07 4.97
N ALA A 23 3.64 -7.46 4.50
CA ALA A 23 4.62 -6.55 3.92
C ALA A 23 4.89 -6.94 2.47
N GLN A 24 4.69 -6.02 1.53
CA GLN A 24 4.95 -6.27 0.11
C GLN A 24 5.86 -5.19 -0.46
N ALA A 25 7.00 -5.62 -0.99
CA ALA A 25 7.86 -4.76 -1.79
C ALA A 25 7.66 -5.07 -3.26
N ALA A 26 7.38 -4.06 -4.06
CA ALA A 26 7.33 -4.17 -5.52
C ALA A 26 7.96 -2.92 -6.17
N PRO A 27 8.59 -3.07 -7.35
CA PRO A 27 9.18 -1.92 -8.05
C PRO A 27 8.12 -0.86 -8.39
N ARG A 28 8.56 0.37 -8.69
CA ARG A 28 7.65 1.43 -9.16
C ARG A 28 6.97 0.98 -10.47
N GLY A 29 5.71 1.35 -10.68
CA GLY A 29 4.95 0.99 -11.89
C GLY A 29 4.21 -0.35 -11.88
N HIS A 30 4.31 -1.16 -10.81
CA HIS A 30 3.67 -2.49 -10.73
C HIS A 30 2.27 -2.51 -10.08
N ALA A 31 1.49 -1.42 -10.19
CA ALA A 31 0.10 -1.30 -9.70
C ALA A 31 -0.14 -1.62 -8.20
N LYS A 32 0.91 -1.72 -7.37
CA LYS A 32 0.82 -2.08 -5.95
C LYS A 32 -0.14 -1.17 -5.17
N SER A 33 -0.07 0.15 -5.43
CA SER A 33 -0.90 1.16 -4.79
C SER A 33 -2.35 1.06 -5.24
N THR A 34 -2.59 0.80 -6.52
CA THR A 34 -3.94 0.54 -7.04
C THR A 34 -4.58 -0.66 -6.34
N ILE A 35 -3.83 -1.74 -6.18
CA ILE A 35 -4.35 -2.98 -5.59
C ILE A 35 -4.61 -2.81 -4.08
N ALA A 36 -3.65 -2.27 -3.33
CA ALA A 36 -3.72 -2.19 -1.87
C ALA A 36 -4.53 -1.00 -1.35
N SER A 37 -4.41 0.17 -2.00
CA SER A 37 -4.93 1.45 -1.50
C SER A 37 -6.22 1.89 -2.18
N LEU A 38 -6.62 1.26 -3.28
CA LEU A 38 -7.88 1.53 -3.97
C LEU A 38 -8.81 0.29 -3.98
N ILE A 39 -8.39 -0.79 -4.65
CA ILE A 39 -9.25 -1.97 -4.89
C ILE A 39 -9.62 -2.67 -3.59
N LEU A 40 -8.65 -2.92 -2.70
CA LEU A 40 -8.92 -3.61 -1.44
C LEU A 40 -9.87 -2.81 -0.52
N PRO A 41 -9.67 -1.50 -0.28
CA PRO A 41 -10.62 -0.68 0.46
C PRO A 41 -12.02 -0.68 -0.16
N LEU A 42 -12.13 -0.51 -1.48
CA LEU A 42 -13.42 -0.58 -2.19
C LEU A 42 -14.13 -1.91 -1.95
N TRP A 43 -13.42 -3.02 -2.15
CA TRP A 43 -13.97 -4.35 -1.90
C TRP A 43 -14.42 -4.52 -0.44
N CYS A 44 -13.64 -4.02 0.52
CA CYS A 44 -14.00 -4.05 1.95
C CYS A 44 -15.24 -3.21 2.26
N ILE A 45 -15.42 -2.07 1.58
CA ILE A 45 -16.59 -1.20 1.70
C ILE A 45 -17.82 -1.92 1.15
N VAL A 46 -17.80 -2.35 -0.11
CA VAL A 46 -18.99 -2.92 -0.77
C VAL A 46 -19.41 -4.26 -0.14
N THR A 47 -18.46 -5.06 0.35
CA THR A 47 -18.78 -6.30 1.08
C THR A 47 -19.06 -6.10 2.56
N GLY A 48 -18.89 -4.89 3.09
CA GLY A 48 -19.11 -4.56 4.50
C GLY A 48 -18.19 -5.28 5.49
N LYS A 49 -17.09 -5.87 5.00
CA LYS A 49 -16.15 -6.70 5.80
C LYS A 49 -15.29 -5.91 6.78
N ARG A 50 -15.18 -4.60 6.57
CA ARG A 50 -14.47 -3.66 7.47
C ARG A 50 -15.38 -2.51 7.82
N LYS A 51 -15.21 -1.97 9.02
CA LYS A 51 -15.98 -0.83 9.52
C LYS A 51 -15.14 0.43 9.66
N PHE A 52 -13.81 0.28 9.81
CA PHE A 52 -12.92 1.43 9.89
C PHE A 52 -11.56 1.16 9.22
N ILE A 53 -11.42 1.74 8.02
CA ILE A 53 -10.22 1.66 7.20
C ILE A 53 -9.35 2.89 7.43
N ALA A 54 -8.08 2.68 7.77
CA ALA A 54 -7.05 3.71 7.82
C ALA A 54 -6.17 3.62 6.58
N LEU A 55 -6.04 4.74 5.85
CA LEU A 55 -5.11 4.89 4.74
C LEU A 55 -3.94 5.73 5.22
N VAL A 56 -2.71 5.24 5.02
CA VAL A 56 -1.51 5.87 5.54
C VAL A 56 -0.43 5.91 4.46
N SER A 57 0.16 7.08 4.26
CA SER A 57 1.26 7.28 3.31
C SER A 57 2.33 8.17 3.91
N ASP A 58 3.38 8.49 3.13
CA ASP A 58 4.41 9.44 3.56
C ASP A 58 3.77 10.78 3.98
N THR A 59 2.91 11.33 3.13
CA THR A 59 2.17 12.58 3.39
C THR A 59 0.68 12.35 3.59
N THR A 60 -0.01 13.32 4.21
CA THR A 60 -1.47 13.20 4.41
C THR A 60 -2.21 13.44 3.11
N GLU A 61 -1.64 14.27 2.26
CA GLU A 61 -2.10 14.66 0.93
C GLU A 61 -2.11 13.42 0.03
N GLN A 62 -1.00 12.67 -0.05
CA GLN A 62 -0.92 11.42 -0.82
C GLN A 62 -1.95 10.39 -0.34
N ALA A 63 -2.12 10.23 0.98
CA ALA A 63 -3.14 9.35 1.53
C ALA A 63 -4.57 9.83 1.21
N ALA A 64 -4.79 11.14 1.14
CA ALA A 64 -6.08 11.73 0.76
C ALA A 64 -6.39 11.54 -0.72
N ASP A 65 -5.39 11.58 -1.61
CA ASP A 65 -5.57 11.30 -3.04
C ASP A 65 -6.12 9.89 -3.26
N PHE A 66 -5.59 8.88 -2.55
CA PHE A 66 -6.14 7.52 -2.59
C PHE A 66 -7.61 7.47 -2.15
N LEU A 67 -7.98 8.26 -1.13
CA LEU A 67 -9.36 8.36 -0.69
C LEU A 67 -10.25 9.01 -1.76
N GLU A 68 -9.77 10.04 -2.45
CA GLU A 68 -10.53 10.66 -3.54
C GLU A 68 -10.76 9.69 -4.71
N PHE A 69 -9.78 8.83 -5.04
CA PHE A 69 -10.00 7.76 -6.02
C PHE A 69 -11.08 6.77 -5.56
N ILE A 70 -11.08 6.35 -4.29
CA ILE A 70 -12.14 5.48 -3.73
C ILE A 70 -13.50 6.18 -3.80
N LYS A 71 -13.58 7.45 -3.43
CA LYS A 71 -14.82 8.23 -3.46
C LYS A 71 -15.36 8.37 -4.88
N ALA A 72 -14.49 8.65 -5.85
CA ALA A 72 -14.84 8.75 -7.26
C ALA A 72 -15.41 7.43 -7.79
N GLU A 73 -14.80 6.29 -7.46
CA GLU A 73 -15.34 4.97 -7.83
C GLU A 73 -16.71 4.72 -7.21
N LEU A 74 -16.91 5.05 -5.94
CA LEU A 74 -18.21 4.88 -5.27
C LEU A 74 -19.29 5.81 -5.83
N ASP A 75 -18.93 6.96 -6.39
CA ASP A 75 -19.89 7.95 -6.86
C ASP A 75 -20.18 7.87 -8.37
N VAL A 76 -19.18 7.52 -9.19
CA VAL A 76 -19.30 7.58 -10.65
C VAL A 76 -19.50 6.19 -11.27
N ASN A 77 -18.99 5.13 -10.66
CA ASN A 77 -19.00 3.79 -11.26
C ASN A 77 -20.40 3.17 -11.28
N GLN A 78 -21.03 3.17 -12.46
CA GLN A 78 -22.39 2.64 -12.65
C GLN A 78 -22.51 1.14 -12.35
N ARG A 79 -21.45 0.36 -12.57
CA ARG A 79 -21.45 -1.09 -12.28
C ARG A 79 -21.47 -1.32 -10.77
N LEU A 80 -20.61 -0.62 -10.03
CA LEU A 80 -20.64 -0.67 -8.56
C LEU A 80 -21.98 -0.22 -8.00
N ARG A 81 -22.58 0.84 -8.58
CA ARG A 81 -23.90 1.32 -8.16
C ARG A 81 -25.02 0.32 -8.45
N ALA A 82 -24.94 -0.41 -9.56
CA ALA A 82 -25.92 -1.45 -9.90
C ALA A 82 -25.85 -2.63 -8.92
N ASP A 83 -24.63 -3.06 -8.56
CA ASP A 83 -24.43 -4.23 -7.70
C ASP A 83 -24.51 -3.93 -6.19
N PHE A 84 -24.08 -2.73 -5.76
CA PHE A 84 -23.95 -2.33 -4.35
C PHE A 84 -24.49 -0.91 -4.08
N PRO A 85 -25.78 -0.63 -4.36
CA PRO A 85 -26.38 0.70 -4.21
C PRO A 85 -26.33 1.25 -2.78
N GLU A 86 -26.26 0.39 -1.77
CA GLU A 86 -26.15 0.76 -0.36
C GLU A 86 -24.78 1.31 0.04
N ALA A 87 -23.74 0.99 -0.73
CA ALA A 87 -22.37 1.46 -0.53
C ALA A 87 -22.02 2.68 -1.38
N CYS A 88 -22.68 2.85 -2.52
CA CYS A 88 -22.35 3.82 -3.57
C CYS A 88 -23.04 5.20 -3.39
N GLY A 89 -22.34 6.26 -3.78
CA GLY A 89 -22.74 7.66 -3.62
C GLY A 89 -22.23 8.28 -2.31
N GLU A 90 -22.46 9.59 -2.17
CA GLU A 90 -22.01 10.34 -1.00
C GLU A 90 -22.60 9.80 0.31
N GLY A 91 -21.73 9.54 1.27
CA GLY A 91 -22.11 9.09 2.59
C GLY A 91 -22.25 10.22 3.61
N LYS A 92 -22.34 9.86 4.90
CA LYS A 92 -22.58 10.82 6.01
C LYS A 92 -21.47 11.86 6.17
N ILE A 93 -20.23 11.50 5.82
CA ILE A 93 -19.08 12.40 5.83
C ILE A 93 -18.35 12.20 4.51
N TRP A 94 -18.08 13.27 3.77
CA TRP A 94 -17.46 13.20 2.45
C TRP A 94 -16.45 14.35 2.28
N LYS A 95 -15.34 14.32 3.02
CA LYS A 95 -14.35 15.41 3.08
C LYS A 95 -12.97 14.91 2.67
N THR A 96 -12.08 15.82 2.32
CA THR A 96 -10.67 15.50 2.09
C THR A 96 -10.07 14.83 3.33
N GLY A 97 -9.40 13.69 3.12
CA GLY A 97 -8.76 12.91 4.18
C GLY A 97 -9.70 12.15 5.12
N GLN A 98 -11.03 12.23 4.94
CA GLN A 98 -11.99 11.41 5.68
C GLN A 98 -13.34 11.25 4.98
N ALA A 99 -13.80 10.00 4.92
CA ALA A 99 -15.15 9.67 4.50
C ALA A 99 -15.86 8.75 5.50
N VAL A 100 -17.18 8.80 5.52
CA VAL A 100 -18.05 7.77 6.08
C VAL A 100 -19.07 7.46 5.00
N THR A 101 -18.98 6.27 4.42
CA THR A 101 -19.82 5.80 3.31
C THR A 101 -21.28 5.62 3.75
N ARG A 102 -22.19 5.45 2.79
CA ARG A 102 -23.63 5.23 3.05
C ARG A 102 -23.89 4.00 3.91
N ASN A 103 -23.16 2.91 3.68
CA ASN A 103 -23.18 1.71 4.51
C ASN A 103 -22.35 1.83 5.81
N ASN A 104 -22.05 3.06 6.24
CA ASN A 104 -21.45 3.41 7.52
C ASN A 104 -20.04 2.85 7.75
N VAL A 105 -19.24 2.71 6.68
CA VAL A 105 -17.81 2.39 6.76
C VAL A 105 -17.01 3.69 6.82
N ARG A 106 -16.17 3.85 7.86
CA ARG A 106 -15.30 5.03 7.99
C ARG A 106 -13.98 4.79 7.29
N LEU A 107 -13.55 5.77 6.50
CA LEU A 107 -12.20 5.91 5.98
C LEU A 107 -11.55 7.15 6.60
N LYS A 108 -10.29 7.04 7.01
CA LYS A 108 -9.51 8.19 7.48
C LYS A 108 -8.08 8.08 6.99
N CYS A 109 -7.56 9.20 6.50
CA CYS A 109 -6.21 9.30 5.95
C CYS A 109 -5.26 9.89 7.00
N TRP A 110 -4.00 9.43 6.97
CA TRP A 110 -2.92 9.99 7.78
C TRP A 110 -1.62 10.00 6.99
N GLY A 111 -0.84 11.06 7.15
CA GLY A 111 0.59 11.04 6.84
C GLY A 111 1.41 10.47 7.99
N LYS A 112 2.68 10.17 7.73
CA LYS A 112 3.58 9.71 8.77
C LYS A 112 3.75 10.73 9.89
N ARG A 113 4.13 10.25 11.07
CA ARG A 113 4.41 11.07 12.29
C ARG A 113 3.25 11.89 12.84
N LYS A 114 2.07 11.85 12.22
CA LYS A 114 0.86 12.46 12.78
C LYS A 114 0.38 11.68 14.00
N ALA A 115 -0.33 12.38 14.89
CA ALA A 115 -1.01 11.76 16.02
C ALA A 115 -2.23 10.96 15.52
N MET A 116 -2.21 9.64 15.73
CA MET A 116 -3.27 8.74 15.24
C MET A 116 -4.05 8.04 16.35
N ARG A 117 -3.51 8.05 17.58
CA ARG A 117 -4.12 7.38 18.73
C ARG A 117 -5.48 7.99 19.06
N GLY A 118 -6.40 7.16 19.54
CA GLY A 118 -7.76 7.56 19.91
C GLY A 118 -8.76 7.58 18.75
N ALA A 119 -8.32 7.35 17.52
CA ALA A 119 -9.22 7.24 16.37
C ALA A 119 -10.24 6.09 16.57
N ARG A 120 -11.53 6.42 16.47
CA ARG A 120 -12.64 5.47 16.58
C ARG A 120 -13.78 5.82 15.63
N HIS A 121 -14.55 4.82 15.19
CA HIS A 121 -15.84 4.97 14.54
C HIS A 121 -16.89 4.27 15.42
N GLY A 122 -17.60 5.04 16.25
CA GLY A 122 -18.37 4.48 17.35
C GLY A 122 -17.48 3.69 18.32
N SER A 123 -17.82 2.43 18.57
CA SER A 123 -17.03 1.51 19.40
C SER A 123 -15.86 0.85 18.65
N VAL A 124 -15.76 1.04 17.34
CA VAL A 124 -14.79 0.34 16.49
C VAL A 124 -13.51 1.15 16.31
N ARG A 125 -12.35 0.53 16.56
CA ARG A 125 -11.03 1.05 16.18
C ARG A 125 -10.70 0.63 14.74
N PRO A 126 -9.70 1.24 14.08
CA PRO A 126 -9.27 0.80 12.76
C PRO A 126 -9.07 -0.72 12.70
N ASP A 127 -9.84 -1.38 11.82
CA ASP A 127 -9.83 -2.83 11.64
C ASP A 127 -9.10 -3.25 10.36
N LEU A 128 -8.82 -2.29 9.47
CA LEU A 128 -7.88 -2.38 8.37
C LEU A 128 -6.99 -1.13 8.35
N VAL A 129 -5.69 -1.33 8.25
CA VAL A 129 -4.68 -0.27 8.08
C VAL A 129 -3.88 -0.59 6.83
N VAL A 130 -4.00 0.25 5.81
CA VAL A 130 -3.23 0.17 4.58
C VAL A 130 -2.18 1.27 4.61
N CYS A 131 -0.92 0.87 4.49
CA CYS A 131 0.22 1.76 4.41
C CYS A 131 0.82 1.65 3.02
N ASP A 132 0.92 2.75 2.30
CA ASP A 132 1.41 2.80 0.92
C ASP A 132 2.53 3.80 0.81
N ASP A 133 3.70 3.31 0.36
CA ASP A 133 4.93 4.08 0.19
C ASP A 133 5.18 5.03 1.39
N LEU A 134 5.36 4.45 2.59
CA LEU A 134 5.64 5.21 3.82
C LEU A 134 6.99 5.94 3.82
N GLU A 135 7.90 5.52 2.95
CA GLU A 135 9.27 6.02 2.86
C GLU A 135 9.51 6.55 1.45
N GLY A 136 10.05 7.77 1.36
CA GLY A 136 10.40 8.44 0.10
C GLY A 136 11.89 8.82 0.04
N ASP A 137 12.34 9.23 -1.15
CA ASP A 137 13.75 9.44 -1.48
C ASP A 137 14.43 10.47 -0.55
N GLU A 138 13.75 11.57 -0.20
CA GLU A 138 14.33 12.62 0.67
C GLU A 138 14.55 12.18 2.13
N ASN A 139 13.82 11.16 2.59
CA ASN A 139 13.78 10.77 4.00
C ASN A 139 14.56 9.48 4.30
N ILE A 140 14.94 8.73 3.26
CA ILE A 140 15.55 7.41 3.41
C ILE A 140 17.04 7.48 3.77
N ASP A 141 17.73 8.55 3.38
CA ASP A 141 19.20 8.62 3.47
C ASP A 141 19.70 8.79 4.91
N SER A 142 18.96 9.49 5.78
CA SER A 142 19.36 9.71 7.18
C SER A 142 18.99 8.52 8.09
N PRO A 143 19.97 7.89 8.76
CA PRO A 143 19.70 6.83 9.74
C PRO A 143 18.78 7.28 10.89
N GLN A 144 18.92 8.53 11.34
CA GLN A 144 18.09 9.10 12.38
C GLN A 144 16.64 9.27 11.93
N GLN A 145 16.42 9.62 10.66
CA GLN A 145 15.09 9.76 10.09
C GLN A 145 14.41 8.40 9.97
N ARG A 146 15.13 7.36 9.51
CA ARG A 146 14.65 5.98 9.48
C ARG A 146 14.26 5.47 10.87
N GLU A 147 15.08 5.75 11.89
CA GLU A 147 14.74 5.36 13.27
C GLU A 147 13.45 6.04 13.75
N LYS A 148 13.27 7.34 13.50
CA LYS A 148 12.02 8.04 13.84
C LYS A 148 10.81 7.43 13.15
N ASP A 149 10.92 7.04 11.89
CA ASP A 149 9.84 6.39 11.15
C ASP A 149 9.52 5.01 11.72
N ARG A 150 10.55 4.22 12.08
CA ARG A 150 10.39 2.94 12.79
C ARG A 150 9.71 3.11 14.14
N GLU A 151 10.20 4.03 14.97
CA GLU A 151 9.62 4.28 16.29
C GLU A 151 8.16 4.69 16.19
N TRP A 152 7.84 5.61 15.28
CA TRP A 152 6.46 6.02 15.04
C TRP A 152 5.60 4.84 14.56
N PHE A 153 6.10 4.04 13.61
CA PHE A 153 5.38 2.90 13.08
C PHE A 153 5.01 1.89 14.18
N PHE A 154 5.98 1.46 14.99
CA PHE A 154 5.74 0.45 16.03
C PHE A 154 5.04 1.01 17.27
N LYS A 155 5.37 2.24 17.70
CA LYS A 155 4.84 2.82 18.96
C LYS A 155 3.51 3.55 18.77
N ALA A 156 3.21 4.05 17.57
CA ALA A 156 1.98 4.77 17.28
C ALA A 156 1.07 4.01 16.31
N LEU A 157 1.52 3.73 15.08
CA LEU A 157 0.66 3.16 14.03
C LEU A 157 0.17 1.76 14.38
N MET A 158 1.07 0.84 14.73
CA MET A 158 0.70 -0.54 15.08
C MET A 158 -0.19 -0.65 16.33
N LYS A 159 -0.31 0.43 17.12
CA LYS A 159 -1.15 0.50 18.33
C LYS A 159 -2.49 1.21 18.10
N ILE A 160 -2.79 1.64 16.87
CA ILE A 160 -4.05 2.35 16.55
C ILE A 160 -5.29 1.44 16.65
N GLY A 161 -5.09 0.16 16.36
CA GLY A 161 -6.15 -0.83 16.21
C GLY A 161 -6.46 -1.65 17.46
N SER A 162 -6.95 -2.86 17.21
CA SER A 162 -7.19 -3.95 18.17
C SER A 162 -6.36 -5.18 17.78
N ARG A 163 -6.48 -6.28 18.54
CA ARG A 163 -5.80 -7.55 18.21
C ARG A 163 -6.19 -8.14 16.85
N ARG A 164 -7.36 -7.76 16.31
CA ARG A 164 -7.89 -8.26 15.04
C ARG A 164 -7.60 -7.32 13.85
N THR A 165 -6.89 -6.21 14.08
CA THR A 165 -6.58 -5.25 13.04
C THR A 165 -5.63 -5.87 12.03
N VAL A 166 -5.97 -5.71 10.75
CA VAL A 166 -5.12 -6.12 9.64
C VAL A 166 -4.23 -4.97 9.24
N PHE A 167 -2.93 -5.22 9.17
CA PHE A 167 -1.93 -4.26 8.69
C PHE A 167 -1.39 -4.72 7.35
N ILE A 168 -1.45 -3.86 6.35
CA ILE A 168 -0.90 -4.09 5.02
C ILE A 168 0.05 -2.95 4.76
N VAL A 169 1.32 -3.27 4.52
CA VAL A 169 2.35 -2.31 4.15
C VAL A 169 2.83 -2.67 2.76
N VAL A 170 2.60 -1.77 1.82
CA VAL A 170 3.10 -1.90 0.45
C VAL A 170 4.05 -0.75 0.16
N GLY A 171 5.09 -1.02 -0.61
CA GLY A 171 5.97 0.05 -1.03
C GLY A 171 7.08 -0.38 -1.96
N THR A 172 7.94 0.58 -2.27
CA THR A 172 9.16 0.38 -3.04
C THR A 172 10.34 0.22 -2.08
N LEU A 173 11.21 -0.77 -2.30
CA LEU A 173 12.41 -0.94 -1.48
C LEU A 173 13.47 0.09 -1.87
N LEU A 174 13.58 1.18 -1.11
CA LEU A 174 14.52 2.27 -1.40
C LEU A 174 15.90 2.08 -0.75
N HIS A 175 15.95 1.41 0.40
CA HIS A 175 17.19 1.21 1.15
C HIS A 175 17.16 -0.12 1.93
N TYR A 176 18.33 -0.72 2.17
CA TYR A 176 18.43 -2.02 2.89
C TYR A 176 18.05 -1.91 4.37
N ASP A 177 18.24 -0.74 4.98
CA ASP A 177 17.83 -0.42 6.36
C ASP A 177 16.50 0.36 6.43
N SER A 178 15.72 0.33 5.35
CA SER A 178 14.38 0.92 5.34
C SER A 178 13.42 0.18 6.28
N LEU A 179 12.39 0.86 6.76
CA LEU A 179 11.29 0.22 7.51
C LEU A 179 10.72 -0.94 6.71
N LEU A 180 10.45 -0.75 5.41
CA LEU A 180 9.92 -1.82 4.57
C LEU A 180 10.88 -3.02 4.50
N ALA A 181 12.20 -2.80 4.33
CA ALA A 181 13.19 -3.87 4.34
C ALA A 181 13.13 -4.70 5.62
N GLN A 182 13.08 -4.02 6.78
CA GLN A 182 13.00 -4.70 8.07
C GLN A 182 11.69 -5.46 8.23
N LEU A 183 10.55 -4.90 7.78
CA LEU A 183 9.27 -5.59 7.84
C LEU A 183 9.23 -6.86 6.99
N LEU A 184 9.95 -6.88 5.85
CA LEU A 184 10.03 -8.06 5.01
C LEU A 184 10.70 -9.26 5.71
N GLU A 185 11.63 -9.01 6.62
CA GLU A 185 12.38 -10.06 7.33
C GLU A 185 11.85 -10.32 8.75
N ARG A 186 10.95 -9.46 9.24
CA ARG A 186 10.48 -9.50 10.63
C ARG A 186 9.57 -10.70 10.91
N PRO A 187 9.82 -11.50 11.97
CA PRO A 187 8.89 -12.54 12.40
C PRO A 187 7.48 -12.02 12.68
N GLY A 188 6.47 -12.80 12.28
CA GLY A 188 5.05 -12.43 12.41
C GLY A 188 4.54 -11.50 11.32
N TRP A 189 5.33 -11.21 10.28
CA TRP A 189 4.90 -10.58 9.05
C TRP A 189 4.88 -11.60 7.91
N THR A 190 3.82 -11.58 7.11
CA THR A 190 3.76 -12.31 5.84
C THR A 190 4.33 -11.42 4.76
N SER A 191 5.50 -11.77 4.25
CA SER A 191 6.31 -10.89 3.42
C SER A 191 6.44 -11.40 1.98
N ARG A 192 6.41 -10.50 1.00
CA ARG A 192 6.67 -10.83 -0.41
C ARG A 192 7.46 -9.71 -1.10
N LYS A 193 8.55 -10.07 -1.76
CA LYS A 193 9.34 -9.16 -2.61
C LYS A 193 9.12 -9.55 -4.07
N TRP A 194 8.59 -8.63 -4.86
CA TRP A 194 8.42 -8.76 -6.30
C TRP A 194 9.59 -8.11 -7.00
N GLN A 195 10.01 -8.69 -8.13
CA GLN A 195 11.12 -8.21 -8.94
C GLN A 195 10.61 -7.84 -10.32
N ALA A 196 11.17 -6.77 -10.91
CA ALA A 196 10.83 -6.37 -12.28
C ALA A 196 11.36 -7.38 -13.30
N VAL A 197 12.50 -7.99 -12.99
CA VAL A 197 13.16 -9.03 -13.79
C VAL A 197 13.20 -10.30 -12.95
N GLU A 198 12.48 -11.34 -13.38
CA GLU A 198 12.46 -12.64 -12.72
C GLU A 198 13.76 -13.42 -12.96
N ARG A 199 14.32 -13.28 -14.17
CA ARG A 199 15.61 -13.84 -14.56
C ARG A 199 16.21 -12.95 -15.63
N TRP A 200 17.48 -12.58 -15.46
CA TRP A 200 18.23 -11.89 -16.49
C TRP A 200 18.43 -12.80 -17.70
N ALA A 201 18.39 -12.23 -18.90
CA ALA A 201 18.77 -12.97 -20.10
C ALA A 201 20.25 -13.36 -20.00
N GLU A 202 20.59 -14.60 -20.38
CA GLU A 202 21.99 -15.07 -20.45
C GLU A 202 22.75 -14.45 -21.64
N SER A 203 22.03 -13.69 -22.47
CA SER A 203 22.58 -13.06 -23.65
C SER A 203 23.43 -11.84 -23.28
N PRO A 204 24.65 -11.70 -23.84
CA PRO A 204 25.51 -10.54 -23.62
C PRO A 204 25.00 -9.28 -24.35
N LEU A 205 23.86 -9.36 -25.05
CA LEU A 205 23.29 -8.22 -25.77
C LEU A 205 22.87 -7.10 -24.82
N TRP A 206 22.41 -7.43 -23.61
CA TRP A 206 22.05 -6.42 -22.61
C TRP A 206 23.27 -5.61 -22.17
N GLU A 207 24.39 -6.28 -21.88
CA GLU A 207 25.67 -5.66 -21.51
C GLU A 207 26.22 -4.78 -22.65
N LYS A 208 26.07 -5.23 -23.90
CA LYS A 208 26.47 -4.44 -25.09
C LYS A 208 25.61 -3.19 -25.24
N TRP A 209 24.30 -3.31 -25.05
CA TRP A 209 23.40 -2.15 -25.08
C TRP A 209 23.73 -1.17 -23.94
N GLU A 210 23.92 -1.67 -22.73
CA GLU A 210 24.26 -0.87 -21.55
C GLU A 210 25.58 -0.10 -21.72
N ALA A 211 26.60 -0.75 -22.30
CA ALA A 211 27.87 -0.11 -22.63
C ALA A 211 27.70 1.04 -23.65
N LEU A 212 26.86 0.87 -24.67
CA LEU A 212 26.55 1.92 -25.65
C LEU A 212 25.79 3.08 -25.01
N TYR A 213 24.79 2.77 -24.18
CA TYR A 213 23.95 3.75 -23.51
C TYR A 213 24.75 4.60 -22.52
N THR A 214 25.53 3.94 -21.65
CA THR A 214 26.35 4.60 -20.60
C THR A 214 27.49 5.43 -21.19
N ALA A 215 27.94 5.10 -22.41
CA ALA A 215 28.90 5.91 -23.16
C ALA A 215 28.30 7.20 -23.78
N LYS A 216 27.07 7.60 -23.39
CA LYS A 216 26.31 8.75 -23.94
C LYS A 216 26.02 8.64 -25.44
N LYS A 217 25.93 7.42 -25.98
CA LYS A 217 25.58 7.16 -27.39
C LYS A 217 24.14 6.65 -27.50
N GLU A 218 23.21 7.42 -26.95
CA GLU A 218 21.79 7.04 -26.82
C GLU A 218 21.16 6.62 -28.16
N ALA A 219 21.36 7.40 -29.23
CA ALA A 219 20.86 7.04 -30.57
C ALA A 219 21.43 5.72 -31.12
N GLN A 220 22.67 5.37 -30.74
CA GLN A 220 23.29 4.09 -31.15
C GLN A 220 22.79 2.93 -30.29
N ALA A 221 22.57 3.16 -29.01
CA ALA A 221 21.94 2.20 -28.10
C ALA A 221 20.51 1.90 -28.56
N ASP A 222 19.72 2.92 -28.91
CA ASP A 222 18.36 2.76 -29.46
C ASP A 222 18.37 1.99 -30.78
N GLY A 223 19.30 2.31 -31.68
CA GLY A 223 19.48 1.59 -32.93
C GLY A 223 19.90 0.13 -32.73
N PHE A 224 20.65 -0.17 -31.66
CA PHE A 224 21.02 -1.53 -31.28
C PHE A 224 19.83 -2.29 -30.66
N PHE A 225 19.02 -1.63 -29.83
CA PHE A 225 17.83 -2.22 -29.19
C PHE A 225 16.74 -2.60 -30.20
N ARG A 226 16.63 -1.85 -31.31
CA ARG A 226 15.62 -2.07 -32.35
C ARG A 226 16.01 -3.13 -33.39
N LYS A 227 17.24 -3.65 -33.34
CA LYS A 227 17.72 -4.74 -34.21
C LYS A 227 17.42 -6.10 -33.60
#